data_AF-A0A0A9YII8-F1
#
_entry.id   AF-A0A0A9YII8-F1
#
_cell.length_a   1.000
_cell.length_b   1.000
_cell.length_c   1.000
_cell.angle_alpha   90.00
_cell.angle_beta   90.00
_cell.angle_gamma   90.00
#
_symmetry.space_group_name_H-M   'P 1'
#
loop_
_entity.id
_entity.type
_entity.pdbx_description
1 polymer ?
#
loop_
_entity_poly.entity_id
_entity_poly.type
_entity_poly.pdbx_seq_one_letter_code
_entity_poly.pdbx_strand_id
1 'polypeptide(L)'
;DLMRNKNYNLMVISYSFSVATFYCISVLLDQLISEHYEDDKLAGISGLVLIVCGIFGCFLSGWLMDKTHKFRLMAIVMYFLSVVGLILFWVALRMQWYYAVIASTIVMGFFMVSYVIVAIEFSAEVTYPINETASTSVLLMFGELFTVILTVASAELMEYYESDTAVICTTGGFLIVGMLVTCCFRDVRLLRYQASVVNLSI
;
A
#
# COMPACT_ATOMS: atom_id res chain seq x y z
N ASP A 1 -4.13 23.85 -10.00
CA ASP A 1 -5.17 23.00 -10.64
C ASP A 1 -5.17 21.53 -10.22
N LEU A 2 -4.02 20.88 -9.95
CA LEU A 2 -3.97 19.47 -9.47
C LEU A 2 -4.82 19.20 -8.22
N MET A 3 -4.57 19.97 -7.14
CA MET A 3 -5.25 19.80 -5.84
C MET A 3 -6.73 20.22 -5.84
N ARG A 4 -7.24 20.71 -6.98
CA ARG A 4 -8.64 21.11 -7.13
C ARG A 4 -9.52 19.92 -7.55
N ASN A 5 -8.90 18.85 -8.06
CA ASN A 5 -9.59 17.62 -8.41
C ASN A 5 -9.81 16.76 -7.15
N LYS A 6 -11.06 16.66 -6.71
CA LYS A 6 -11.44 15.88 -5.52
C LYS A 6 -11.03 14.40 -5.63
N ASN A 7 -11.06 13.82 -6.83
CA ASN A 7 -10.67 12.43 -7.03
C ASN A 7 -9.17 12.24 -6.84
N TYR A 8 -8.36 13.20 -7.31
CA TYR A 8 -6.90 13.18 -7.10
C TYR A 8 -6.54 13.33 -5.62
N ASN A 9 -7.21 14.22 -4.87
CA ASN A 9 -6.94 14.38 -3.44
C ASN A 9 -7.31 13.12 -2.63
N LEU A 10 -8.47 12.50 -2.92
CA LEU A 10 -8.85 11.23 -2.28
C LEU A 10 -7.81 10.14 -2.58
N MET A 11 -7.27 10.16 -3.80
CA MET A 11 -6.27 9.20 -4.23
C MET A 11 -4.94 9.38 -3.51
N VAL A 12 -4.49 10.62 -3.36
CA VAL A 12 -3.29 10.95 -2.59
C VAL A 12 -3.43 10.44 -1.16
N ILE A 13 -4.59 10.67 -0.51
CA ILE A 13 -4.83 10.21 0.86
C ILE A 13 -4.74 8.67 0.96
N SER A 14 -5.39 7.95 0.05
CA SER A 14 -5.40 6.49 0.10
C SER A 14 -4.02 5.88 -0.17
N TYR A 15 -3.31 6.43 -1.16
CA TYR A 15 -1.92 6.10 -1.45
C TYR A 15 -1.03 6.29 -0.22
N SER A 16 -1.11 7.47 0.40
CA SER A 16 -0.31 7.82 1.56
C SER A 16 -0.52 6.85 2.72
N PHE A 17 -1.77 6.46 3.03
CA PHE A 17 -2.01 5.48 4.10
C PHE A 17 -1.48 4.08 3.79
N SER A 18 -1.59 3.62 2.54
CA SER A 18 -1.04 2.31 2.15
C SER A 18 0.48 2.29 2.23
N VAL A 19 1.14 3.32 1.69
CA VAL A 19 2.61 3.44 1.71
C VAL A 19 3.13 3.60 3.14
N ALA A 20 2.51 4.50 3.91
CA ALA A 20 2.88 4.73 5.30
C ALA A 20 2.78 3.44 6.13
N THR A 21 1.72 2.65 5.92
CA THR A 21 1.55 1.38 6.63
C THR A 21 2.60 0.35 6.21
N PHE A 22 2.87 0.21 4.90
CA PHE A 22 3.90 -0.71 4.42
C PHE A 22 5.28 -0.40 5.01
N TYR A 23 5.69 0.87 4.98
CA TYR A 23 6.97 1.30 5.55
C TYR A 23 6.99 1.17 7.07
N CYS A 24 5.93 1.56 7.77
CA CYS A 24 5.81 1.42 9.21
C CYS A 24 5.97 -0.05 9.64
N ILE A 25 5.24 -0.97 8.98
CA ILE A 25 5.37 -2.40 9.26
C ILE A 25 6.78 -2.89 8.93
N SER A 26 7.36 -2.47 7.80
CA SER A 26 8.73 -2.87 7.42
C SER A 26 9.78 -2.44 8.45
N VAL A 27 9.66 -1.23 8.99
CA VAL A 27 10.58 -0.68 10.01
C VAL A 27 10.40 -1.38 11.36
N LEU A 28 9.16 -1.59 11.80
CA LEU A 28 8.86 -2.20 13.09
C LEU A 28 8.79 -3.74 13.04
N LEU A 29 9.00 -4.35 11.86
CA LEU A 29 8.81 -5.79 11.66
C LEU A 29 9.65 -6.63 12.64
N ASP A 30 10.90 -6.20 12.84
CA ASP A 30 11.84 -6.85 13.74
C ASP A 30 11.32 -6.84 15.18
N GLN A 31 10.86 -5.68 15.65
CA GLN A 31 10.28 -5.52 16.99
C GLN A 31 8.99 -6.36 17.15
N LEU A 32 8.11 -6.35 16.15
CA LEU A 32 6.85 -7.12 16.17
C LEU A 32 7.08 -8.63 16.27
N ILE A 33 8.12 -9.14 15.61
CA ILE A 33 8.48 -10.55 15.64
C ILE A 33 9.22 -10.89 16.94
N SER A 34 10.14 -10.03 17.40
CA SER A 34 10.94 -10.24 18.62
C SER A 34 10.08 -10.34 19.88
N GLU A 35 8.93 -9.64 19.94
CA GLU A 35 7.97 -9.75 21.04
C GLU A 35 7.38 -11.17 21.18
N HIS A 36 7.31 -11.91 20.07
CA HIS A 36 6.68 -13.22 20.00
C HIS A 36 7.70 -14.37 19.89
N TYR A 37 8.86 -14.12 19.28
CA TYR A 37 9.87 -15.12 18.97
C TYR A 37 11.26 -14.64 19.37
N GLU A 38 12.02 -15.47 20.08
CA GLU A 38 13.45 -15.23 20.37
C GLU A 38 14.36 -15.49 19.15
N ASP A 39 13.80 -15.83 17.97
CA ASP A 39 14.57 -16.15 16.77
C ASP A 39 14.74 -14.94 15.85
N ASP A 40 15.86 -14.23 16.02
CA ASP A 40 16.27 -13.09 15.18
C ASP A 40 16.30 -13.43 13.67
N LYS A 41 16.49 -14.71 13.31
CA LYS A 41 16.50 -15.12 11.90
C LYS A 41 15.13 -15.00 11.26
N LEU A 42 14.05 -15.22 12.02
CA LEU A 42 12.69 -15.13 11.50
C LEU A 42 12.34 -13.70 11.10
N ALA A 43 12.78 -12.72 11.89
CA ALA A 43 12.59 -11.30 11.59
C ALA A 43 13.28 -10.90 10.28
N GLY A 44 14.57 -11.24 10.17
CA GLY A 44 15.35 -10.96 8.95
C GLY A 44 14.80 -11.64 7.71
N ILE A 45 14.40 -12.93 7.80
CA ILE A 45 13.81 -13.67 6.67
C ILE A 45 12.47 -13.05 6.28
N SER A 46 11.62 -12.70 7.25
CA SER A 46 10.31 -12.09 6.99
C SER A 46 10.46 -10.74 6.27
N GLY A 47 11.37 -9.89 6.72
CA GLY A 47 11.64 -8.60 6.06
C GLY A 47 12.17 -8.76 4.64
N LEU A 48 13.07 -9.72 4.42
CA LEU A 48 13.55 -10.04 3.07
C LEU A 48 12.41 -10.52 2.16
N VAL A 49 11.60 -11.46 2.65
CA VAL A 49 10.47 -12.02 1.90
C VAL A 49 9.42 -10.95 1.60
N LEU A 50 9.13 -10.05 2.54
CA LEU A 50 8.23 -8.91 2.36
C LEU A 50 8.63 -8.08 1.13
N ILE A 51 9.91 -7.71 1.04
CA ILE A 51 10.44 -6.87 -0.04
C ILE A 51 10.46 -7.65 -1.36
N VAL A 52 10.99 -8.87 -1.37
CA VAL A 52 11.11 -9.68 -2.59
C VAL A 52 9.75 -9.97 -3.20
N CYS A 53 8.77 -10.39 -2.40
CA CYS A 53 7.41 -10.63 -2.87
C CYS A 53 6.71 -9.33 -3.30
N GLY A 54 6.99 -8.21 -2.64
CA GLY A 54 6.53 -6.89 -3.07
C GLY A 54 7.01 -6.51 -4.47
N ILE A 55 8.28 -6.76 -4.78
CA ILE A 55 8.84 -6.53 -6.13
C ILE A 55 8.11 -7.38 -7.18
N PHE A 56 7.86 -8.65 -6.90
CA PHE A 56 7.06 -9.50 -7.80
C PHE A 56 5.63 -8.98 -7.96
N GLY A 57 5.05 -8.41 -6.91
CA GLY A 57 3.76 -7.72 -6.94
C GLY A 57 3.71 -6.60 -7.98
N CYS A 58 4.71 -5.71 -7.98
CA CYS A 58 4.82 -4.62 -8.96
C CYS A 58 4.75 -5.09 -10.41
N PHE A 59 5.49 -6.15 -10.73
CA PHE A 59 5.51 -6.71 -12.08
C PHE A 59 4.15 -7.27 -12.48
N LEU A 60 3.48 -7.99 -11.57
CA LEU A 60 2.16 -8.55 -11.86
C LEU A 60 1.11 -7.46 -12.00
N SER A 61 1.14 -6.45 -11.12
CA SER A 61 0.17 -5.35 -11.18
C SER A 61 0.31 -4.55 -12.46
N GLY A 62 1.53 -4.17 -12.87
CA GLY A 62 1.76 -3.45 -14.13
C GLY A 62 1.24 -4.24 -15.34
N TRP A 63 1.60 -5.53 -15.43
CA TRP A 63 1.11 -6.39 -16.52
C TRP A 63 -0.43 -6.53 -16.52
N LEU A 64 -1.04 -6.64 -15.34
CA LEU A 64 -2.49 -6.79 -15.23
C LEU A 64 -3.24 -5.48 -15.56
N MET A 65 -2.62 -4.32 -15.33
CA MET A 65 -3.15 -3.00 -15.69
C MET A 65 -3.14 -2.78 -17.19
N ASP A 66 -2.04 -3.15 -17.86
CA ASP A 66 -1.92 -3.11 -19.31
C ASP A 66 -3.03 -3.89 -20.02
N LYS A 67 -3.49 -4.98 -19.41
CA LYS A 67 -4.51 -5.87 -20.02
C LYS A 67 -5.94 -5.50 -19.66
N THR A 68 -6.19 -5.02 -18.44
CA THR A 68 -7.56 -4.84 -17.94
C THR A 68 -8.07 -3.41 -18.07
N HIS A 69 -7.18 -2.40 -18.07
CA HIS A 69 -7.51 -0.97 -18.02
C HIS A 69 -8.57 -0.60 -16.95
N LYS A 70 -8.71 -1.42 -15.90
CA LYS A 70 -9.71 -1.26 -14.83
C LYS A 70 -9.04 -0.85 -13.52
N PHE A 71 -8.42 0.32 -13.53
CA PHE A 71 -7.63 0.88 -12.42
C PHE A 71 -8.38 0.91 -11.09
N ARG A 72 -9.63 1.36 -11.08
CA ARG A 72 -10.44 1.45 -9.85
C ARG A 72 -10.67 0.08 -9.21
N LEU A 73 -11.06 -0.92 -10.00
CA LEU A 73 -11.36 -2.25 -9.49
C LEU A 73 -10.09 -2.90 -8.93
N MET A 74 -8.99 -2.77 -9.66
CA MET A 74 -7.68 -3.25 -9.24
C MET A 74 -7.25 -2.60 -7.93
N ALA A 75 -7.37 -1.28 -7.81
CA ALA A 75 -7.06 -0.55 -6.59
C ALA A 75 -7.87 -1.08 -5.39
N ILE A 76 -9.18 -1.26 -5.53
CA ILE A 76 -10.06 -1.77 -4.45
C ILE A 76 -9.67 -3.19 -4.06
N VAL A 77 -9.44 -4.08 -5.03
CA VAL A 77 -9.10 -5.49 -4.76
C VAL A 77 -7.75 -5.61 -4.07
N MET A 78 -6.72 -4.91 -4.57
CA MET A 78 -5.38 -4.94 -3.97
C MET A 78 -5.42 -4.38 -2.54
N TYR A 79 -6.12 -3.26 -2.33
CA TYR A 79 -6.25 -2.65 -1.00
C TYR A 79 -6.97 -3.59 -0.02
N PHE A 80 -8.08 -4.20 -0.45
CA PHE A 80 -8.81 -5.17 0.37
C PHE A 80 -7.93 -6.37 0.76
N LEU A 81 -7.17 -6.91 -0.19
CA LEU A 81 -6.24 -8.02 0.08
C LEU A 81 -5.08 -7.60 0.98
N SER A 82 -4.64 -6.33 0.95
CA SER A 82 -3.67 -5.80 1.92
C SER A 82 -4.23 -5.77 3.34
N VAL A 83 -5.51 -5.37 3.54
CA VAL A 83 -6.18 -5.44 4.86
C VAL A 83 -6.22 -6.89 5.34
N VAL A 84 -6.63 -7.81 4.47
CA VAL A 84 -6.69 -9.24 4.80
C VAL A 84 -5.30 -9.78 5.15
N GLY A 85 -4.27 -9.40 4.40
CA GLY A 85 -2.87 -9.78 4.67
C GLY A 85 -2.40 -9.31 6.05
N LEU A 86 -2.72 -8.08 6.43
CA LEU A 86 -2.38 -7.54 7.76
C LEU A 86 -3.11 -8.28 8.89
N ILE A 87 -4.39 -8.60 8.72
CA ILE A 87 -5.16 -9.38 9.70
C ILE A 87 -4.58 -10.79 9.83
N LEU A 88 -4.25 -11.44 8.71
CA LEU A 88 -3.62 -12.76 8.71
C LEU A 88 -2.26 -12.72 9.43
N PHE A 89 -1.48 -11.67 9.23
CA PHE A 89 -0.20 -11.47 9.92
C PHE A 89 -0.39 -11.33 11.42
N TRP A 90 -1.36 -10.53 11.87
CA TRP A 90 -1.67 -10.38 13.29
C TRP A 90 -2.11 -11.69 13.95
N VAL A 91 -3.00 -12.44 13.28
CA VAL A 91 -3.43 -13.75 13.76
C VAL A 91 -2.27 -14.75 13.77
N ALA A 92 -1.39 -14.70 12.77
CA ALA A 92 -0.23 -15.57 12.68
C ALA A 92 0.77 -15.33 13.83
N LEU A 93 1.01 -14.07 14.19
CA LEU A 93 1.83 -13.71 15.37
C LEU A 93 1.21 -14.27 16.65
N ARG A 94 -0.11 -14.09 16.85
CA ARG A 94 -0.83 -14.59 18.04
C ARG A 94 -0.84 -16.12 18.15
N MET A 95 -0.92 -16.81 17.02
CA MET A 95 -0.91 -18.28 16.95
C MET A 95 0.49 -18.88 17.11
N GLN A 96 1.55 -18.05 17.09
CA GLN A 96 2.94 -18.49 17.22
C GLN A 96 3.34 -19.54 16.14
N TRP A 97 2.74 -19.46 14.95
CA TRP A 97 3.03 -20.38 13.84
C TRP A 97 4.04 -19.79 12.83
N TYR A 98 5.28 -20.29 12.88
CA TYR A 98 6.41 -19.85 12.03
C TYR A 98 6.06 -19.72 10.54
N TYR A 99 5.52 -20.79 9.94
CA TYR A 99 5.17 -20.80 8.51
C TYR A 99 4.00 -19.87 8.18
N ALA A 100 3.07 -19.67 9.12
CA ALA A 100 1.93 -18.77 8.92
C ALA A 100 2.39 -17.31 8.87
N VAL A 101 3.36 -16.94 9.71
CA VAL A 101 3.97 -15.59 9.70
C VAL A 101 4.58 -15.33 8.32
N ILE A 102 5.47 -16.21 7.84
CA ILE A 102 6.09 -16.04 6.52
C ILE A 102 5.04 -15.97 5.40
N ALA A 103 4.05 -16.87 5.40
CA ALA A 103 3.00 -16.87 4.39
C ALA A 103 2.18 -15.57 4.39
N SER A 104 1.84 -15.04 5.56
CA SER A 104 1.11 -13.78 5.69
C SER A 104 1.94 -12.58 5.25
N THR A 105 3.24 -12.56 5.54
CA THR A 105 4.18 -11.51 5.11
C THR A 105 4.32 -11.48 3.58
N ILE A 106 4.32 -12.66 2.92
CA ILE A 106 4.30 -12.77 1.45
C ILE A 106 3.05 -12.09 0.88
N VAL A 107 1.88 -12.48 1.39
CA VAL A 107 0.59 -11.95 0.94
C VAL A 107 0.54 -10.44 1.15
N MET A 108 0.86 -9.98 2.36
CA MET A 108 0.84 -8.58 2.73
C MET A 108 1.78 -7.74 1.85
N GLY A 109 3.05 -8.14 1.72
CA GLY A 109 4.05 -7.42 0.91
C GLY A 109 3.68 -7.37 -0.57
N PHE A 110 3.22 -8.50 -1.12
CA PHE A 110 2.78 -8.57 -2.51
C PHE A 110 1.66 -7.56 -2.81
N PHE A 111 0.60 -7.54 -2.00
CA PHE A 111 -0.57 -6.70 -2.28
C PHE A 111 -0.35 -5.22 -1.95
N MET A 112 0.36 -4.91 -0.86
CA MET A 112 0.65 -3.53 -0.47
C MET A 112 1.51 -2.82 -1.52
N VAL A 113 2.59 -3.45 -2.00
CA VAL A 113 3.46 -2.83 -3.01
C VAL A 113 2.77 -2.79 -4.38
N SER A 114 1.99 -3.82 -4.73
CA SER A 114 1.16 -3.80 -5.95
C SER A 114 0.22 -2.58 -5.99
N TYR A 115 -0.40 -2.24 -4.87
CA TYR A 115 -1.29 -1.07 -4.79
C TYR A 115 -0.56 0.25 -5.05
N VAL A 116 0.69 0.40 -4.59
CA VAL A 116 1.53 1.59 -4.83
C VAL A 116 1.70 1.84 -6.33
N ILE A 117 2.02 0.79 -7.10
CA ILE A 117 2.17 0.88 -8.55
C ILE A 117 0.84 1.26 -9.22
N VAL A 118 -0.25 0.60 -8.81
CA VAL A 118 -1.59 0.90 -9.33
C VAL A 118 -1.96 2.37 -9.12
N ALA A 119 -1.62 2.91 -7.96
CA ALA A 119 -1.86 4.31 -7.65
C ALA A 119 -0.97 5.26 -8.47
N ILE A 120 0.31 4.94 -8.69
CA ILE A 120 1.16 5.80 -9.53
C ILE A 120 0.59 5.89 -10.95
N GLU A 121 0.25 4.75 -11.57
CA GLU A 121 -0.29 4.73 -12.92
C GLU A 121 -1.67 5.39 -13.00
N PHE A 122 -2.57 5.10 -12.05
CA PHE A 122 -3.89 5.74 -12.00
C PHE A 122 -3.79 7.26 -11.80
N SER A 123 -2.77 7.74 -11.07
CA SER A 123 -2.57 9.17 -10.83
C SER A 123 -2.23 9.89 -12.13
N ALA A 124 -1.35 9.29 -12.95
CA ALA A 124 -0.96 9.81 -14.24
C ALA A 124 -2.17 9.92 -15.20
N GLU A 125 -3.08 8.95 -15.16
CA GLU A 125 -4.30 8.98 -15.97
C GLU A 125 -5.30 10.06 -15.55
N VAL A 126 -5.53 10.23 -14.24
CA VAL A 126 -6.50 11.19 -13.70
C VAL A 126 -6.04 12.64 -13.91
N THR A 127 -4.73 12.88 -13.97
CA THR A 127 -4.16 14.23 -14.13
C THR A 127 -3.90 14.67 -15.57
N TYR A 128 -4.21 13.85 -16.57
CA TYR A 128 -4.04 14.23 -17.98
C TYR A 128 -4.82 15.52 -18.32
N PRO A 129 -4.25 16.51 -19.04
CA PRO A 129 -2.99 16.50 -19.82
C PRO A 129 -1.74 17.03 -19.08
N ILE A 130 -1.75 17.09 -17.75
CA ILE A 130 -0.64 17.64 -16.95
C ILE A 130 0.54 16.66 -16.95
N ASN A 131 1.77 17.18 -16.83
CA ASN A 131 3.00 16.38 -16.81
C ASN A 131 2.92 15.25 -15.76
N GLU A 132 3.08 14.01 -16.21
CA GLU A 132 3.05 12.78 -15.43
C GLU A 132 4.04 12.78 -14.27
N THR A 133 5.22 13.38 -14.48
CA THR A 133 6.23 13.49 -13.43
C THR A 133 5.78 14.41 -12.29
N ALA A 134 5.01 15.46 -12.58
CA ALA A 134 4.56 16.40 -11.56
C ALA A 134 3.49 15.77 -10.65
N SER A 135 2.54 15.00 -11.21
CA SER A 135 1.48 14.36 -10.42
C SER A 135 1.98 13.21 -9.56
N THR A 136 2.89 12.40 -10.10
CA THR A 136 3.52 11.32 -9.34
C THR A 136 4.44 11.85 -8.25
N SER A 137 5.20 12.94 -8.48
CA SER A 137 6.06 13.54 -7.44
C SER A 137 5.26 14.03 -6.23
N VAL A 138 4.10 14.67 -6.47
CA VAL A 138 3.22 15.11 -5.38
C VAL A 138 2.68 13.91 -4.59
N LEU A 139 2.30 12.84 -5.29
CA LEU A 139 1.84 11.59 -4.68
C LEU A 139 2.92 11.00 -3.75
N LEU A 140 4.15 10.88 -4.25
CA LEU A 140 5.31 10.39 -3.49
C LEU A 140 5.62 11.28 -2.28
N MET A 141 5.63 12.61 -2.46
CA MET A 141 5.92 13.56 -1.39
C MET A 141 4.95 13.44 -0.22
N PHE A 142 3.64 13.38 -0.51
CA PHE A 142 2.64 13.16 0.55
C PHE A 142 2.77 11.75 1.14
N GLY A 143 3.04 10.73 0.33
CA GLY A 143 3.30 9.36 0.81
C GLY A 143 4.37 9.33 1.89
N GLU A 144 5.55 9.84 1.58
CA GLU A 144 6.68 9.85 2.52
C GLU A 144 6.43 10.72 3.76
N LEU A 145 5.74 11.85 3.60
CA LEU A 145 5.40 12.70 4.75
C LEU A 145 4.50 11.96 5.75
N PHE A 146 3.47 11.26 5.27
CA PHE A 146 2.63 10.42 6.12
C PHE A 146 3.38 9.21 6.67
N THR A 147 4.31 8.62 5.90
CA THR A 147 5.18 7.53 6.37
C THR A 147 5.98 7.91 7.59
N VAL A 148 6.64 9.08 7.56
CA VAL A 148 7.45 9.55 8.71
C VAL A 148 6.56 9.74 9.94
N ILE A 149 5.42 10.42 9.78
CA ILE A 149 4.49 10.66 10.89
C ILE A 149 3.98 9.35 11.49
N LEU A 150 3.53 8.42 10.64
CA LEU A 150 2.94 7.16 11.10
C LEU A 150 3.98 6.24 11.74
N THR A 151 5.18 6.15 11.14
CA THR A 151 6.27 5.31 11.66
C THR A 151 6.72 5.81 13.03
N VAL A 152 6.94 7.11 13.20
CA VAL A 152 7.34 7.69 14.50
C VAL A 152 6.22 7.52 15.53
N ALA A 153 4.97 7.84 15.18
CA ALA A 153 3.85 7.69 16.09
C ALA A 153 3.66 6.23 16.52
N SER A 154 3.87 5.26 15.62
CA SER A 154 3.73 3.84 15.93
C SER A 154 4.89 3.31 16.77
N ALA A 155 6.12 3.79 16.54
CA ALA A 155 7.28 3.44 17.35
C ALA A 155 7.12 3.90 18.82
N GLU A 156 6.71 5.15 19.03
CA GLU A 156 6.42 5.69 20.37
C GLU A 156 5.28 4.91 21.05
N LEU A 157 4.26 4.52 20.28
CA LEU A 157 3.14 3.75 20.80
C LEU A 157 3.57 2.33 21.20
N MET A 158 4.48 1.73 20.44
CA MET A 158 5.05 0.41 20.75
C MET A 158 5.84 0.45 22.05
N GLU A 159 6.64 1.50 22.27
CA GLU A 159 7.42 1.68 23.50
C GLU A 159 6.53 1.98 24.71
N TYR A 160 5.43 2.75 24.54
CA TYR A 160 4.53 3.09 25.63
C TYR A 160 3.62 1.94 26.08
N TYR A 161 3.08 1.17 25.14
CA TYR A 161 2.14 0.07 25.44
C TYR A 161 2.81 -1.31 25.55
N GLU A 162 4.09 -1.42 25.18
CA GLU A 162 4.83 -2.70 25.11
C GLU A 162 4.02 -3.80 24.40
N SER A 163 3.31 -3.43 23.32
CA SER A 163 2.41 -4.37 22.63
C SER A 163 2.36 -4.17 21.13
N ASP A 164 2.62 -5.27 20.42
CA ASP A 164 2.44 -5.48 18.98
C ASP A 164 1.07 -5.01 18.47
N THR A 165 0.06 -5.22 19.30
CA THR A 165 -1.34 -5.05 18.96
C THR A 165 -1.66 -3.56 18.81
N ALA A 166 -0.98 -2.68 19.54
CA ALA A 166 -1.14 -1.24 19.40
C ALA A 166 -0.70 -0.77 17.99
N VAL A 167 0.46 -1.23 17.53
CA VAL A 167 1.00 -0.90 16.20
C VAL A 167 0.13 -1.47 15.08
N ILE A 168 -0.30 -2.73 15.22
CA ILE A 168 -1.12 -3.39 14.21
C ILE A 168 -2.52 -2.76 14.15
N CYS A 169 -3.10 -2.37 15.29
CA CYS A 169 -4.39 -1.68 15.32
C CYS A 169 -4.32 -0.27 14.74
N THR A 170 -3.27 0.51 15.03
CA THR A 170 -3.13 1.85 14.44
C THR A 170 -2.92 1.78 12.94
N THR A 171 -1.94 1.00 12.48
CA THR A 171 -1.65 0.81 11.05
C THR A 171 -2.84 0.20 10.31
N GLY A 172 -3.50 -0.81 10.89
CA GLY A 172 -4.72 -1.40 10.34
C GLY A 172 -5.89 -0.42 10.29
N GLY A 173 -6.04 0.46 11.29
CA GLY A 173 -7.03 1.54 11.28
C GLY A 173 -6.81 2.51 10.12
N PHE A 174 -5.57 2.98 9.92
CA PHE A 174 -5.23 3.85 8.78
C PHE A 174 -5.44 3.15 7.44
N LEU A 175 -5.11 1.85 7.35
CA LEU A 175 -5.37 1.07 6.14
C LEU A 175 -6.88 0.97 5.88
N ILE A 176 -7.71 0.64 6.88
CA ILE A 176 -9.17 0.56 6.69
C ILE A 176 -9.74 1.92 6.26
N VAL A 177 -9.26 3.03 6.84
CA VAL A 177 -9.64 4.38 6.40
C VAL A 177 -9.25 4.60 4.93
N GLY A 178 -8.04 4.24 4.53
CA GLY A 178 -7.62 4.32 3.13
C GLY A 178 -8.43 3.41 2.19
N MET A 179 -8.84 2.23 2.65
CA MET A 179 -9.75 1.35 1.90
C MET A 179 -11.11 2.03 1.68
N LEU A 180 -11.70 2.62 2.71
CA LEU A 180 -12.97 3.34 2.61
C LEU A 180 -12.85 4.52 1.64
N VAL A 181 -11.74 5.27 1.70
CA VAL A 181 -11.44 6.36 0.78
C VAL A 181 -11.30 5.85 -0.67
N THR A 182 -10.64 4.70 -0.86
CA THR A 182 -10.52 4.04 -2.18
C THR A 182 -11.89 3.63 -2.73
N CYS A 183 -12.77 3.11 -1.88
CA CYS A 183 -14.13 2.75 -2.27
C CYS A 183 -14.95 3.98 -2.70
N CYS A 184 -14.67 5.15 -2.12
CA CYS A 184 -15.29 6.42 -2.51
C CYS A 184 -14.81 6.97 -3.87
N PHE A 185 -13.84 6.33 -4.54
CA PHE A 185 -13.49 6.72 -5.90
C PHE A 185 -14.70 6.57 -6.83
N ARG A 186 -14.99 7.63 -7.58
CA ARG A 186 -15.97 7.61 -8.67
C ARG A 186 -15.28 7.10 -9.93
N ASP A 187 -16.00 6.39 -10.81
CA ASP A 187 -15.44 5.97 -12.10
C ASP A 187 -14.96 7.20 -12.87
N VAL A 188 -13.64 7.31 -13.03
CA VAL A 188 -13.02 8.36 -13.83
C VAL A 188 -12.97 7.85 -15.26
N ARG A 189 -13.41 8.68 -16.22
CA ARG A 189 -13.22 8.35 -17.64
C ARG A 189 -11.72 8.33 -17.94
N LEU A 190 -11.25 7.26 -18.57
CA LEU A 190 -9.86 7.07 -18.95
C LEU A 190 -9.48 8.03 -20.10
N LEU A 191 -9.25 9.30 -19.76
CA LEU A 191 -8.97 10.36 -20.74
C LEU A 191 -7.68 10.07 -21.54
N ARG A 192 -6.66 9.49 -20.89
CA ARG A 192 -5.39 9.09 -21.54
C ARG A 192 -5.57 7.94 -22.54
N TYR A 193 -6.30 6.89 -22.18
CA TYR A 193 -6.63 5.77 -23.08
C TYR A 193 -7.44 6.25 -24.30
N GLN A 194 -8.41 7.14 -24.09
CA GLN A 194 -9.18 7.71 -25.18
C GLN A 194 -8.32 8.58 -26.11
N ALA A 195 -7.37 9.36 -25.55
CA ALA A 195 -6.44 10.17 -26.34
C ALA A 195 -5.42 9.32 -27.14
N SER A 196 -4.92 8.21 -26.58
CA SER A 196 -3.99 7.32 -27.30
C SER A 196 -4.67 6.57 -28.44
N VAL A 197 -5.91 6.10 -28.24
CA VAL A 197 -6.71 5.46 -29.30
C VAL A 197 -7.04 6.43 -30.44
N VAL A 198 -7.36 7.69 -30.11
CA VAL A 198 -7.63 8.72 -31.13
C VAL A 198 -6.38 9.04 -31.96
N ASN A 199 -5.20 9.18 -31.34
CA ASN A 199 -3.94 9.42 -32.05
C ASN A 199 -3.50 8.25 -32.95
N LEU A 200 -3.94 7.02 -32.67
CA LEU A 200 -3.67 5.84 -33.51
C LEU A 200 -4.65 5.69 -34.68
N SER A 201 -5.74 6.45 -34.69
CA SER A 201 -6.80 6.41 -35.71
C SER A 201 -6.70 7.52 -36.77
N ILE A 202 -5.65 8.33 -36.72
CA ILE A 202 -5.31 9.42 -37.65
C ILE A 202 -4.03 9.03 -38.38
#